data_AF-A0A7W6WAR4-F1
#
_entry.id   AF-A0A7W6WAR4-F1
#
_cell.length_a   1.000
_cell.length_b   1.000
_cell.length_c   1.000
_cell.angle_alpha   90.00
_cell.angle_beta   90.00
_cell.angle_gamma   90.00
#
_symmetry.space_group_name_H-M   'P 1'
#
loop_
_entity.id
_entity.type
_entity.pdbx_description
1 polymer ?
#
loop_
_entity_poly.entity_id
_entity_poly.type
_entity_poly.pdbx_seq_one_letter_code
_entity_poly.pdbx_strand_id
1 'polypeptide(L)'
;MAKPETFFDMDFTKYLADLKVPGLDLDAILESQKKNVEALTHANKLAFEGMQAVMQRQAELLRQSMEEYAKSAQSFGDMKDPQDAMARHTEMAKQAFERMISNMREMSELMAKSNNEVFELLNKRFSETLEEMKKMMEKAEAAPKARKTAAS
;
A
#
# COMPACT_ATOMS: atom_id res chain seq x y z
N MET A 1 21.84 6.94 -40.34
CA MET A 1 21.15 6.06 -39.37
C MET A 1 20.53 6.95 -38.31
N ALA A 2 19.20 7.08 -38.28
CA ALA A 2 18.50 7.90 -37.30
C ALA A 2 18.32 7.08 -36.01
N LYS A 3 18.65 7.68 -34.85
CA LYS A 3 18.42 7.06 -33.53
C LYS A 3 16.92 7.13 -33.20
N PRO A 4 16.37 6.11 -32.53
CA PRO A 4 14.97 6.13 -32.13
C PRO A 4 14.80 7.15 -31.00
N GLU A 5 14.14 8.27 -31.31
CA GLU A 5 13.64 9.24 -30.34
C GLU A 5 12.67 8.52 -29.39
N THR A 6 13.13 8.27 -28.16
CA THR A 6 12.28 7.71 -27.12
C THR A 6 11.35 8.79 -26.61
N PHE A 7 10.06 8.46 -26.43
CA PHE A 7 9.00 9.33 -25.91
C PHE A 7 9.35 10.07 -24.59
N PHE A 8 10.37 9.60 -23.86
CA PHE A 8 10.89 10.18 -22.62
C PHE A 8 11.97 11.27 -22.81
N ASP A 9 12.46 11.47 -24.03
CA ASP A 9 13.46 12.48 -24.40
C ASP A 9 12.83 13.78 -24.94
N MET A 10 11.53 13.97 -24.73
CA MET A 10 11.00 15.34 -24.72
C MET A 10 11.68 16.07 -23.57
N ASP A 11 12.73 16.80 -23.91
CA ASP A 11 13.59 17.61 -23.07
C ASP A 11 12.73 18.68 -22.36
N PHE A 12 11.99 18.25 -21.33
CA PHE A 12 11.05 19.05 -20.55
C PHE A 12 11.77 20.28 -19.98
N THR A 13 13.05 20.10 -19.68
CA THR A 13 14.00 21.13 -19.26
C THR A 13 14.22 22.19 -20.35
N LYS A 14 14.37 21.83 -21.64
CA LYS A 14 14.40 22.81 -22.74
C LYS A 14 13.06 23.52 -22.93
N TYR A 15 11.94 22.80 -22.84
CA TYR A 15 10.62 23.40 -22.99
C TYR A 15 10.31 24.41 -21.86
N LEU A 16 10.73 24.12 -20.63
CA LEU A 16 10.67 25.02 -19.46
C LEU A 16 11.70 26.16 -19.50
N ALA A 17 12.86 25.96 -20.13
CA ALA A 17 13.88 27.00 -20.27
C ALA A 17 13.52 28.02 -21.37
N ASP A 18 12.90 27.56 -22.47
CA ASP A 18 12.42 28.41 -23.56
C ASP A 18 11.11 29.13 -23.21
N LEU A 19 10.22 28.49 -22.45
CA LEU A 19 9.16 29.16 -21.71
C LEU A 19 9.77 29.79 -20.45
N LYS A 20 10.48 30.91 -20.57
CA LYS A 20 10.79 31.75 -19.40
C LYS A 20 9.47 32.20 -18.76
N VAL A 21 8.89 31.37 -17.90
CA VAL A 21 7.72 31.68 -17.06
C VAL A 21 8.28 32.36 -15.81
N PRO A 22 8.32 33.69 -15.73
CA PRO A 22 8.71 34.37 -14.49
C PRO A 22 7.79 33.90 -13.35
N GLY A 23 8.38 33.41 -12.26
CA GLY A 23 7.65 32.95 -11.07
C GLY A 23 7.58 31.43 -10.87
N LEU A 24 8.26 30.63 -11.70
CA LEU A 24 8.35 29.18 -11.52
C LEU A 24 9.35 28.83 -10.40
N ASP A 25 8.87 28.14 -9.36
CA ASP A 25 9.63 27.79 -8.16
C ASP A 25 10.24 26.38 -8.30
N LEU A 26 11.47 26.32 -8.84
CA LEU A 26 12.17 25.06 -9.10
C LEU A 26 12.45 24.26 -7.81
N ASP A 27 12.68 24.95 -6.69
CA ASP A 27 12.90 24.32 -5.39
C ASP A 27 11.61 23.62 -4.91
N ALA A 28 10.45 24.25 -5.10
CA ALA A 28 9.16 23.64 -4.79
C ALA A 28 8.87 22.40 -5.66
N ILE A 29 9.28 22.40 -6.93
CA ILE A 29 9.14 21.23 -7.82
C ILE A 29 10.05 20.09 -7.35
N LEU A 30 11.32 20.38 -7.02
CA LEU A 30 12.25 19.38 -6.52
C LEU A 30 11.79 18.79 -5.18
N GLU A 31 11.30 19.62 -4.27
CA GLU A 31 10.66 19.16 -3.03
C GLU A 31 9.46 18.25 -3.31
N SER A 32 8.57 18.65 -4.21
CA SER A 32 7.39 17.87 -4.60
C SER A 32 7.78 16.49 -5.15
N GLN A 33 8.83 16.43 -5.97
CA GLN A 33 9.37 15.16 -6.49
C GLN A 33 10.03 14.31 -5.41
N LYS A 34 10.75 14.92 -4.46
CA LYS A 34 11.29 14.20 -3.31
C LYS A 34 10.17 13.56 -2.49
N LYS A 35 9.10 14.32 -2.19
CA LYS A 35 7.91 13.82 -1.48
C LYS A 35 7.21 12.70 -2.24
N ASN A 36 7.15 12.75 -3.58
CA ASN A 36 6.62 11.65 -4.40
C ASN A 36 7.43 10.36 -4.22
N VAL A 37 8.76 10.45 -4.28
CA VAL A 37 9.65 9.29 -4.11
C VAL A 37 9.54 8.71 -2.70
N GLU A 38 9.46 9.56 -1.68
CA GLU A 38 9.26 9.14 -0.30
C GLU A 38 7.91 8.42 -0.12
N ALA A 39 6.82 8.94 -0.70
CA ALA A 39 5.51 8.31 -0.66
C ALA A 39 5.51 6.94 -1.35
N LEU A 40 6.13 6.82 -2.53
CA LEU A 40 6.26 5.54 -3.23
C LEU A 40 7.10 4.53 -2.44
N THR A 41 8.19 4.99 -1.83
CA THR A 41 9.04 4.15 -0.98
C THR A 41 8.26 3.64 0.23
N HIS A 42 7.46 4.51 0.85
CA HIS A 42 6.63 4.15 1.99
C HIS A 42 5.49 3.19 1.60
N ALA A 43 4.84 3.41 0.46
CA ALA A 43 3.84 2.49 -0.08
C ALA A 43 4.43 1.09 -0.33
N ASN A 44 5.64 1.02 -0.92
CA ASN A 44 6.35 -0.25 -1.10
C ASN A 44 6.68 -0.94 0.22
N LYS A 45 7.05 -0.18 1.25
CA LYS A 45 7.31 -0.72 2.59
C LYS A 45 6.03 -1.31 3.20
N LEU A 46 4.91 -0.58 3.16
CA LEU A 46 3.61 -1.05 3.65
C LEU A 46 3.14 -2.31 2.90
N ALA A 47 3.35 -2.37 1.59
CA ALA A 47 3.07 -3.57 0.80
C ALA A 47 3.92 -4.77 1.25
N PHE A 48 5.21 -4.55 1.53
CA PHE A 48 6.11 -5.59 2.01
C PHE A 48 5.73 -6.08 3.42
N GLU A 49 5.36 -5.15 4.31
CA GLU A 49 4.84 -5.46 5.65
C GLU A 49 3.54 -6.27 5.57
N GLY A 50 2.64 -5.92 4.64
CA GLY A 50 1.43 -6.70 4.36
C GLY A 50 1.74 -8.13 3.92
N MET A 51 2.69 -8.31 3.00
CA MET A 51 3.12 -9.64 2.56
C MET A 51 3.75 -10.44 3.70
N GLN A 52 4.57 -9.79 4.54
CA GLN A 52 5.16 -10.42 5.71
C GLN A 52 4.09 -10.88 6.71
N ALA A 53 3.06 -10.06 6.96
CA ALA A 53 1.95 -10.41 7.84
C ALA A 53 1.18 -11.64 7.33
N VAL A 54 0.94 -11.74 6.01
CA VAL A 54 0.34 -12.93 5.40
C VAL A 54 1.22 -14.17 5.59
N MET A 55 2.53 -14.06 5.34
CA MET A 55 3.46 -15.19 5.53
C MET A 55 3.53 -15.65 6.99
N GLN A 56 3.61 -14.71 7.94
CA GLN A 56 3.59 -15.02 9.37
C GLN A 56 2.30 -15.76 9.75
N ARG A 57 1.15 -15.30 9.24
CA ARG A 57 -0.13 -15.97 9.50
C ARG A 57 -0.15 -17.39 8.93
N GLN A 58 0.35 -17.59 7.71
CA GLN A 58 0.40 -18.92 7.10
C GLN A 58 1.32 -19.88 7.85
N ALA A 59 2.45 -19.40 8.39
CA ALA A 59 3.33 -20.20 9.24
C ALA A 59 2.65 -20.58 10.57
N GLU A 60 1.90 -19.66 11.17
CA GLU A 60 1.15 -19.92 12.40
C GLU A 60 0.04 -20.95 12.19
N LEU A 61 -0.71 -20.85 11.09
CA LEU A 61 -1.72 -21.84 10.71
C LEU A 61 -1.12 -23.24 10.50
N LEU A 62 0.08 -23.33 9.91
CA LEU A 62 0.79 -24.59 9.76
C LEU A 62 1.17 -25.18 11.12
N ARG A 63 1.71 -24.35 12.03
CA ARG A 63 2.06 -24.76 13.39
C ARG A 63 0.84 -25.28 14.16
N GLN A 64 -0.28 -24.56 14.08
CA GLN A 64 -1.55 -24.96 14.70
C GLN A 64 -2.04 -26.31 14.14
N SER A 65 -1.98 -26.48 12.82
CA SER A 65 -2.40 -27.73 12.16
C SER A 65 -1.55 -28.93 12.60
N MET A 66 -0.24 -28.75 12.74
CA MET A 66 0.67 -29.80 13.24
C MET A 66 0.37 -30.18 14.70
N GLU A 67 0.10 -29.19 15.56
CA GLU A 67 -0.28 -29.44 16.96
C GLU A 67 -1.63 -30.16 17.07
N GLU A 68 -2.61 -29.77 16.25
CA GLU A 68 -3.93 -30.43 16.20
C GLU A 68 -3.85 -31.87 15.69
N TYR A 69 -3.01 -32.12 14.69
CA TYR A 69 -2.76 -33.46 14.18
C TYR A 69 -2.12 -34.35 15.27
N ALA A 70 -1.11 -33.85 15.97
CA ALA A 70 -0.45 -34.58 17.06
C ALA A 70 -1.43 -34.92 18.20
N LYS A 71 -2.28 -33.95 18.60
CA LYS A 71 -3.34 -34.17 19.60
C LYS A 71 -4.38 -35.19 19.13
N SER A 72 -4.82 -35.10 17.88
CA SER A 72 -5.80 -36.03 17.31
C SER A 72 -5.25 -37.45 17.26
N ALA A 73 -4.00 -37.63 16.81
CA ALA A 73 -3.33 -38.93 16.75
C ALA A 73 -3.20 -39.59 18.13
N GLN A 74 -2.92 -38.82 19.20
CA GLN A 74 -2.94 -39.32 20.58
C GLN A 74 -4.35 -39.73 21.01
N SER A 75 -5.36 -38.96 20.61
CA SER A 75 -6.76 -39.15 21.05
C SER A 75 -7.47 -40.36 20.41
N PHE A 76 -6.97 -40.87 19.28
CA PHE A 76 -7.50 -42.07 18.61
C PHE A 76 -7.07 -43.38 19.29
N GLY A 77 -5.98 -43.38 20.07
CA GLY A 77 -5.53 -44.56 20.81
C GLY A 77 -6.44 -44.98 21.97
N ASP A 78 -7.31 -44.07 22.43
CA ASP A 78 -8.16 -44.26 23.62
C ASP A 78 -9.61 -44.64 23.31
N MET A 79 -10.01 -44.77 22.05
CA MET A 79 -11.42 -44.84 21.67
C MET A 79 -11.96 -46.29 21.65
N LYS A 80 -12.85 -46.63 22.60
CA LYS A 80 -13.44 -47.97 22.75
C LYS A 80 -14.94 -48.07 22.39
N ASP A 81 -15.66 -46.95 22.24
CA ASP A 81 -17.11 -46.90 22.01
C ASP A 81 -17.50 -46.16 20.69
N PRO A 82 -18.32 -46.77 19.81
CA PRO A 82 -18.81 -46.15 18.58
C PRO A 82 -19.67 -44.87 18.76
N GLN A 83 -20.41 -44.71 19.86
CA GLN A 83 -21.23 -43.51 20.07
C GLN A 83 -20.37 -42.29 20.44
N ASP A 84 -19.33 -42.49 21.25
CA ASP A 84 -18.34 -41.45 21.54
C ASP A 84 -17.57 -41.02 20.28
N ALA A 85 -17.34 -41.96 19.35
CA ALA A 85 -16.73 -41.65 18.06
C ALA A 85 -17.59 -40.70 17.22
N MET A 86 -18.89 -40.97 17.09
CA MET A 86 -19.84 -40.10 16.38
C MET A 86 -19.94 -38.70 16.97
N ALA A 87 -20.02 -38.58 18.30
CA ALA A 87 -20.08 -37.29 18.98
C ALA A 87 -18.78 -36.49 18.78
N ARG A 88 -17.61 -37.13 18.87
CA ARG A 88 -16.32 -36.49 18.54
C ARG A 88 -16.22 -36.05 17.09
N HIS A 89 -16.69 -36.85 16.14
CA HIS A 89 -16.66 -36.47 14.72
C HIS A 89 -17.48 -35.19 14.47
N THR A 90 -18.65 -35.07 15.10
CA THR A 90 -19.50 -33.89 15.00
C THR A 90 -18.83 -32.66 15.62
N GLU A 91 -18.24 -32.81 16.79
CA GLU A 91 -17.52 -31.73 17.48
C GLU A 91 -16.26 -31.29 16.71
N MET A 92 -15.50 -32.22 16.14
CA MET A 92 -14.35 -31.93 15.28
C MET A 92 -14.77 -31.17 14.02
N ALA A 93 -15.88 -31.55 13.39
CA ALA A 93 -16.42 -30.85 12.23
C ALA A 93 -16.84 -29.41 12.57
N LYS A 94 -17.48 -29.22 13.73
CA LYS A 94 -17.87 -27.89 14.22
C LYS A 94 -16.64 -27.00 14.47
N GLN A 95 -15.64 -27.52 15.17
CA GLN A 95 -14.39 -26.78 15.44
C GLN A 95 -13.64 -26.43 14.16
N ALA A 96 -13.59 -27.34 13.18
CA ALA A 96 -12.97 -27.07 11.89
C ALA A 96 -13.69 -25.93 11.14
N PHE A 97 -15.03 -25.90 11.18
CA PHE A 97 -15.83 -24.86 10.56
C PHE A 97 -15.62 -23.49 11.23
N GLU A 98 -15.63 -23.44 12.57
CA GLU A 98 -15.35 -22.21 13.33
C GLU A 98 -13.95 -21.65 13.02
N ARG A 99 -12.93 -22.51 12.96
CA ARG A 99 -11.56 -22.13 12.57
C ARG A 99 -11.49 -21.59 11.15
N MET A 100 -12.18 -22.23 10.20
CA MET A 100 -12.23 -21.76 8.81
C MET A 100 -12.79 -20.34 8.72
N ILE A 101 -13.93 -20.06 9.37
CA ILE A 101 -14.55 -18.73 9.36
C ILE A 101 -13.64 -17.69 10.05
N SER A 102 -13.00 -18.05 11.16
CA SER A 102 -12.04 -17.18 11.84
C SER A 102 -10.88 -16.81 10.92
N ASN A 103 -10.29 -17.80 10.24
CA ASN A 103 -9.16 -17.59 9.33
C ASN A 103 -9.55 -16.73 8.12
N MET A 104 -10.77 -16.92 7.58
CA MET A 104 -11.27 -16.11 6.47
C MET A 104 -11.47 -14.65 6.87
N ARG A 105 -12.02 -14.38 8.07
CA ARG A 105 -12.20 -13.01 8.58
C ARG A 105 -10.86 -12.31 8.76
N GLU A 106 -9.93 -12.96 9.44
CA GLU A 106 -8.63 -12.38 9.75
C GLU A 106 -7.79 -12.13 8.49
N MET A 107 -7.85 -13.03 7.52
CA MET A 107 -7.21 -12.82 6.20
C MET A 107 -7.85 -11.64 5.45
N SER A 108 -9.18 -11.54 5.49
CA SER A 108 -9.91 -10.41 4.89
C SER A 108 -9.54 -9.08 5.55
N GLU A 109 -9.38 -9.05 6.87
CA GLU A 109 -8.98 -7.87 7.63
C GLU A 109 -7.54 -7.45 7.31
N LEU A 110 -6.61 -8.41 7.27
CA LEU A 110 -5.21 -8.16 6.89
C LEU A 110 -5.09 -7.57 5.48
N MET A 111 -5.80 -8.17 4.51
CA MET A 111 -5.81 -7.67 3.13
C MET A 111 -6.48 -6.31 3.02
N ALA A 112 -7.62 -6.11 3.67
CA ALA A 112 -8.33 -4.83 3.64
C ALA A 112 -7.51 -3.70 4.28
N LYS A 113 -6.86 -3.98 5.41
CA LYS A 113 -6.01 -3.01 6.10
C LYS A 113 -4.81 -2.59 5.24
N SER A 114 -4.07 -3.55 4.69
CA SER A 114 -2.89 -3.26 3.86
C SER A 114 -3.26 -2.44 2.61
N ASN A 115 -4.37 -2.78 1.94
CA ASN A 115 -4.85 -2.02 0.78
C ASN A 115 -5.32 -0.61 1.15
N ASN A 116 -6.03 -0.45 2.27
CA ASN A 116 -6.50 0.85 2.73
C ASN A 116 -5.34 1.78 3.13
N GLU A 117 -4.35 1.28 3.86
CA GLU A 117 -3.18 2.09 4.28
C GLU A 117 -2.37 2.60 3.08
N VAL A 118 -2.17 1.76 2.05
CA VAL A 118 -1.52 2.18 0.80
C VAL A 118 -2.39 3.18 0.04
N PHE A 119 -3.72 2.95 -0.05
CA PHE A 119 -4.64 3.85 -0.74
C PHE A 119 -4.72 5.23 -0.08
N GLU A 120 -4.85 5.28 1.26
CA GLU A 120 -4.87 6.53 2.02
C GLU A 120 -3.59 7.33 1.84
N LEU A 121 -2.43 6.66 1.87
CA LEU A 121 -1.13 7.30 1.60
C LEU A 121 -1.07 7.93 0.21
N LEU A 122 -1.50 7.19 -0.82
CA LEU A 122 -1.50 7.68 -2.20
C LEU A 122 -2.52 8.80 -2.42
N ASN A 123 -3.71 8.68 -1.82
CA ASN A 123 -4.77 9.70 -1.89
C ASN A 123 -4.31 11.01 -1.23
N LYS A 124 -3.69 10.91 -0.05
CA LYS A 124 -3.10 12.05 0.64
C LYS A 124 -2.06 12.74 -0.23
N ARG A 125 -1.13 11.97 -0.81
CA ARG A 125 -0.08 12.54 -1.66
C ARG A 125 -0.66 13.22 -2.90
N PHE A 126 -1.66 12.61 -3.53
CA PHE A 126 -2.36 13.21 -4.66
C PHE A 126 -3.01 14.55 -4.29
N SER A 127 -3.68 14.62 -3.14
CA SER A 127 -4.27 15.86 -2.64
C SER A 127 -3.22 16.94 -2.38
N GLU A 128 -2.09 16.58 -1.75
CA GLU A 128 -0.97 17.48 -1.54
C GLU A 128 -0.37 17.99 -2.87
N THR A 129 -0.27 17.15 -3.90
CA THR A 129 0.21 17.57 -5.23
C THR A 129 -0.71 18.62 -5.86
N LEU A 130 -2.03 18.47 -5.72
CA LEU A 130 -2.99 19.46 -6.22
C LEU A 130 -2.85 20.81 -5.49
N GLU A 131 -2.60 20.79 -4.17
CA GLU A 131 -2.32 22.01 -3.42
C GLU A 131 -1.00 22.66 -3.81
N GLU A 132 0.05 21.87 -4.04
CA GLU A 132 1.35 22.35 -4.52
C GLU A 132 1.20 23.01 -5.90
N MET A 133 0.45 22.40 -6.82
CA MET A 133 0.12 22.98 -8.13
C MET A 133 -0.65 24.30 -8.00
N LYS A 134 -1.65 24.36 -7.11
CA LYS A 134 -2.40 25.59 -6.85
C LYS A 134 -1.49 26.71 -6.35
N LYS A 135 -0.63 26.42 -5.37
CA LYS A 135 0.35 27.38 -4.83
C LYS A 135 1.34 27.88 -5.90
N MET A 136 1.79 26.99 -6.79
CA MET A 136 2.64 27.37 -7.91
C MET A 136 1.92 28.31 -8.90
N MET A 137 0.64 28.05 -9.21
CA MET A 137 -0.16 28.94 -10.07
C MET A 137 -0.39 30.31 -9.43
N GLU A 138 -0.71 30.36 -8.13
CA GLU A 138 -0.89 31.63 -7.39
C GLU A 138 0.41 32.46 -7.35
N LYS A 139 1.56 31.82 -7.14
CA LYS A 139 2.88 32.47 -7.21
C LYS A 139 3.20 33.00 -8.61
N ALA A 140 2.88 32.23 -9.65
CA ALA A 140 3.07 32.64 -11.05
C ALA A 140 2.18 33.83 -11.44
N GLU A 141 0.95 33.92 -10.91
CA GLU A 141 0.03 35.04 -11.13
C GLU A 141 0.42 36.31 -10.33
N ALA A 142 1.06 36.16 -9.17
CA ALA A 142 1.55 37.29 -8.37
C ALA A 142 2.81 37.97 -8.97
N ALA A 143 3.65 37.21 -9.69
CA ALA A 143 4.88 37.71 -10.32
C ALA A 143 4.69 38.90 -11.29
N PRO A 144 3.66 38.95 -12.17
CA PRO A 144 3.42 40.12 -13.04
C PRO A 144 2.90 41.36 -12.30
N LYS A 145 2.27 41.24 -11.12
CA LYS A 145 1.75 42.39 -10.34
C LYS A 145 2.86 43.13 -9.59
N ALA A 146 3.84 42.42 -9.04
CA ALA A 146 4.98 43.01 -8.31
C ALA A 146 5.92 43.84 -9.23
N ARG A 147 6.01 43.50 -10.52
CA ARG A 147 6.85 44.24 -11.48
C ARG A 147 6.25 45.59 -11.91
N LYS A 148 4.94 45.79 -11.78
CA LYS A 148 4.27 47.06 -12.11
C LYS A 148 4.32 48.09 -10.97
N THR A 149 4.31 47.64 -9.72
CA THR A 149 4.43 48.52 -8.54
C THR A 149 5.87 48.96 -8.26
N ALA A 150 6.89 48.19 -8.69
CA ALA A 150 8.30 48.56 -8.55
C ALA A 150 8.81 49.49 -9.68
N ALA A 151 8.01 49.72 -10.72
CA ALA A 151 8.35 50.56 -11.87
C ALA A 151 7.52 51.86 -11.93
N SER A 152 6.80 52.20 -10.84
CA SER A 152 6.03 53.44 -10.67
C SER A 152 6.68 54.34 -9.64
#